data_AF-A0A661K482-F1
#
_entry.id   AF-A0A661K482-F1
#
_cell.length_a   1.000
_cell.length_b   1.000
_cell.length_c   1.000
_cell.angle_alpha   90.00
_cell.angle_beta   90.00
_cell.angle_gamma   90.00
#
_symmetry.space_group_name_H-M   'P 1'
#
loop_
_entity.id
_entity.type
_entity.pdbx_description
1 polymer ?
#
loop_
_entity_poly.entity_id
_entity_poly.type
_entity_poly.pdbx_seq_one_letter_code
_entity_poly.pdbx_strand_id
1 'polypeptide(L)'
;MIKLPYGKPIYQRLYTRFTSFPELMAFLEQEAFTGYLELESWEGSGKVILKEGIITHVVIKTIEGVFEDNIALEKIYKHVEHPECSI
;
A
#
# COMPACT_ATOMS: atom_id res chain seq x y z
N MET A 1 -23.11 -1.89 7.31
CA MET A 1 -22.18 -1.38 8.35
C MET A 1 -20.79 -1.88 7.98
N ILE A 2 -19.95 -1.02 7.38
CA ILE A 2 -18.57 -1.40 7.00
C ILE A 2 -17.75 -1.47 8.29
N LYS A 3 -17.25 -2.66 8.62
CA LYS A 3 -16.29 -2.84 9.71
C LYS A 3 -14.92 -2.44 9.20
N LEU A 4 -14.47 -1.23 9.54
CA LEU A 4 -13.08 -0.86 9.34
C LEU A 4 -12.24 -1.63 10.37
N PRO A 5 -11.13 -2.28 9.97
CA PRO A 5 -10.22 -2.92 10.92
C PRO A 5 -9.72 -1.87 11.93
N TYR A 6 -10.17 -1.99 13.18
CA TYR A 6 -9.73 -1.17 14.30
C TYR A 6 -8.48 -1.82 14.90
N GLY A 7 -7.32 -1.20 14.76
CA GLY A 7 -6.06 -1.70 15.31
C GLY A 7 -4.95 -0.66 15.22
N LYS A 8 -3.95 -0.75 16.12
CA LYS A 8 -2.70 0.01 15.98
C LYS A 8 -1.94 -0.56 14.77
N PRO A 9 -1.31 0.26 13.91
CA PRO A 9 -0.58 -0.28 12.77
C PRO A 9 0.54 -1.19 13.27
N ILE A 10 0.53 -2.45 12.83
CA ILE A 10 1.50 -3.49 13.24
C ILE A 10 2.87 -3.17 12.65
N TYR A 11 2.90 -2.55 11.47
CA TYR A 11 4.10 -2.00 10.85
C TYR A 11 3.87 -0.52 10.54
N GLN A 12 4.67 0.35 11.16
CA GLN A 12 4.75 1.76 10.84
C GLN A 12 6.15 2.03 10.31
N ARG A 13 6.27 2.97 9.38
CA ARG A 13 7.58 3.51 9.00
C ARG A 13 8.54 2.43 8.48
N LEU A 14 8.17 1.75 7.40
CA LEU A 14 9.12 1.01 6.55
C LEU A 14 10.04 2.02 5.85
N TYR A 15 10.76 2.83 6.62
CA TYR A 15 11.71 3.80 6.12
C TYR A 15 12.87 3.03 5.49
N THR A 16 12.99 3.21 4.18
CA THR A 16 14.23 3.23 3.41
C THR A 16 15.13 1.98 3.43
N ARG A 17 14.69 0.85 3.99
CA ARG A 17 15.51 -0.37 4.05
C ARG A 17 14.83 -1.70 3.72
N PHE A 18 13.57 -1.67 3.29
CA PHE A 18 12.87 -2.82 2.70
C PHE A 18 12.39 -2.39 1.30
N THR A 19 13.09 -2.77 0.22
CA THR A 19 12.97 -4.05 -0.50
C THR A 19 11.59 -4.19 -1.14
N SER A 20 11.54 -4.60 -2.41
CA SER A 20 10.46 -4.27 -3.36
C SER A 20 9.03 -4.48 -2.83
N PHE A 21 8.07 -3.62 -3.19
CA PHE A 21 6.64 -3.83 -2.89
C PHE A 21 6.15 -5.26 -3.23
N PRO A 22 6.60 -5.89 -4.34
CA PRO A 22 6.40 -7.33 -4.58
C PRO A 22 6.82 -8.26 -3.42
N GLU A 23 8.00 -8.06 -2.83
CA GLU A 23 8.51 -8.90 -1.73
C GLU A 23 7.71 -8.71 -0.44
N LEU A 24 7.30 -7.47 -0.15
CA LEU A 24 6.38 -7.19 0.95
C LEU A 24 5.05 -7.92 0.75
N MET A 25 4.49 -7.86 -0.47
CA MET A 25 3.25 -8.55 -0.79
C MET A 25 3.37 -10.06 -0.65
N ALA A 26 4.47 -10.65 -1.13
CA ALA A 26 4.73 -12.08 -0.98
C ALA A 26 4.85 -12.51 0.49
N PHE A 27 5.49 -11.69 1.34
CA PHE A 27 5.56 -11.94 2.78
C PHE A 27 4.17 -11.89 3.44
N LEU A 28 3.36 -10.87 3.14
CA LEU A 28 2.01 -10.73 3.69
C LEU A 28 1.07 -11.85 3.22
N GLU A 29 1.28 -12.37 2.02
CA GLU A 29 0.59 -13.55 1.50
C GLU A 29 0.96 -14.80 2.31
N GLN A 30 2.25 -15.05 2.54
CA GLN A 30 2.73 -16.19 3.35
C GLN A 30 2.17 -16.17 4.78
N GLU A 31 2.08 -15.00 5.38
CA GLU A 31 1.55 -14.83 6.74
C GLU A 31 0.01 -14.80 6.81
N ALA A 32 -0.69 -14.95 5.68
CA ALA A 32 -2.14 -14.81 5.57
C ALA A 32 -2.67 -13.54 6.25
N PHE A 33 -1.95 -12.43 6.07
CA PHE A 33 -2.20 -11.19 6.81
C PHE A 33 -3.58 -10.59 6.48
N THR A 34 -4.35 -10.24 7.52
CA THR A 34 -5.62 -9.53 7.38
C THR A 34 -5.55 -8.19 8.10
N GLY A 35 -5.74 -7.10 7.36
CA GLY A 35 -5.58 -5.75 7.90
C GLY A 35 -5.47 -4.72 6.80
N TYR A 36 -4.68 -3.68 7.06
CA TYR A 36 -4.39 -2.65 6.07
C TYR A 36 -2.93 -2.22 6.14
N LEU A 37 -2.41 -1.75 5.01
CA LEU A 37 -1.16 -1.02 4.90
C LEU A 37 -1.49 0.46 4.69
N GLU A 38 -0.74 1.33 5.35
CA GLU A 38 -0.71 2.76 5.03
C GLU A 38 0.56 3.07 4.24
N LEU A 39 0.37 3.71 3.09
CA LEU A 39 1.43 4.15 2.20
C LEU A 39 1.53 5.67 2.32
N GLU A 40 2.75 6.18 2.48
CA GLU A 40 3.02 7.62 2.48
C GLU A 40 4.20 7.89 1.54
N SER A 41 4.03 8.87 0.67
CA SER A 41 5.09 9.41 -0.17
C SER A 41 4.98 10.94 -0.21
N TRP A 42 5.91 11.58 -0.90
CA TRP A 42 5.87 13.03 -1.09
C TRP A 42 4.76 13.47 -2.06
N GLU A 43 4.34 12.60 -2.99
CA GLU A 43 3.28 12.87 -3.97
C GLU A 43 1.87 12.56 -3.44
N GLY A 44 1.75 11.84 -2.33
CA GLY A 44 0.47 11.42 -1.81
C GLY A 44 0.50 10.38 -0.69
N SER A 45 -0.69 9.84 -0.40
CA SER A 45 -0.90 8.83 0.63
C SER A 45 -1.83 7.74 0.12
N GLY A 46 -1.69 6.52 0.60
CA GLY A 46 -2.52 5.39 0.18
C GLY A 46 -2.88 4.45 1.31
N LYS A 47 -3.93 3.67 1.09
CA LYS A 47 -4.29 2.53 1.93
C LYS A 47 -4.52 1.31 1.06
N VAL A 48 -3.95 0.18 1.48
CA VAL A 48 -4.16 -1.14 0.88
C VAL A 48 -4.86 -1.99 1.91
N ILE A 49 -6.03 -2.56 1.61
CA ILE A 49 -6.75 -3.46 2.50
C ILE A 49 -6.47 -4.89 2.07
N LEU A 50 -6.02 -5.71 3.02
CA LEU A 50 -5.70 -7.11 2.79
C LEU A 50 -6.60 -8.01 3.63
N LYS A 51 -6.98 -9.14 3.03
CA LYS A 51 -7.65 -10.24 3.72
C LYS A 51 -6.94 -11.54 3.35
N GLU A 52 -6.45 -12.26 4.35
CA GLU A 52 -5.73 -13.52 4.16
C GLU A 52 -4.58 -13.40 3.17
N GLY A 53 -3.86 -12.26 3.22
CA GLY A 53 -2.74 -11.96 2.34
C GLY A 53 -3.12 -11.40 0.96
N ILE A 54 -4.42 -11.40 0.62
CA ILE A 54 -4.92 -10.96 -0.69
C ILE A 54 -5.36 -9.49 -0.61
N ILE A 55 -4.94 -8.69 -1.59
CA ILE A 55 -5.42 -7.31 -1.74
C ILE A 55 -6.91 -7.33 -2.12
N THR A 56 -7.73 -6.67 -1.31
CA THR A 56 -9.17 -6.56 -1.53
C THR A 56 -9.57 -5.18 -2.05
N HIS A 57 -8.93 -4.13 -1.54
CA HIS A 57 -9.18 -2.76 -1.95
C HIS A 57 -7.92 -1.93 -1.86
N VAL A 58 -7.78 -0.98 -2.76
CA VAL A 58 -6.69 0.01 -2.72
C VAL A 58 -7.26 1.39 -2.96
N VAL A 59 -6.81 2.36 -2.19
CA VAL A 59 -7.11 3.77 -2.42
C VAL A 59 -5.84 4.56 -2.27
N ILE A 60 -5.52 5.37 -3.27
CA ILE A 60 -4.44 6.35 -3.20
C ILE A 60 -5.00 7.75 -3.43
N LYS A 61 -4.46 8.71 -2.72
CA LYS A 61 -4.76 10.12 -2.85
C LYS A 61 -3.46 10.85 -3.16
N THR A 62 -3.40 11.46 -4.33
CA THR A 62 -2.30 12.32 -4.76
C THR A 62 -2.81 13.73 -5.04
N ILE A 63 -1.92 14.62 -5.47
CA ILE A 63 -2.29 15.95 -5.97
C ILE A 63 -3.17 15.89 -7.23
N GLU A 64 -3.06 14.83 -8.03
CA GLU A 64 -3.81 14.66 -9.28
C GLU A 64 -5.25 14.21 -9.03
N GLY A 65 -5.51 13.58 -7.88
CA GLY A 65 -6.82 13.07 -7.53
C GLY A 65 -6.78 11.85 -6.61
N VAL A 66 -7.93 11.22 -6.47
CA VAL A 66 -8.10 9.94 -5.76
C VAL A 66 -8.24 8.83 -6.80
N PHE A 67 -7.47 7.76 -6.62
CA PHE A 67 -7.51 6.58 -7.48
C PHE A 67 -7.78 5.35 -6.63
N GLU A 68 -8.51 4.40 -7.21
CA GLU A 68 -8.97 3.20 -6.51
C GLU A 68 -8.55 1.93 -7.27
N ASP A 69 -8.38 0.85 -6.51
CA ASP A 69 -8.15 -0.53 -6.94
C ASP A 69 -7.07 -0.67 -8.03
N ASN A 70 -7.39 -1.25 -9.19
CA ASN A 70 -6.39 -1.55 -10.23
C ASN A 70 -5.62 -0.31 -10.68
N ILE A 71 -6.27 0.85 -10.79
CA ILE A 71 -5.61 2.11 -11.17
C ILE A 71 -4.63 2.54 -10.07
N ALA A 72 -5.03 2.37 -8.80
CA ALA A 72 -4.18 2.67 -7.67
C ALA A 72 -2.98 1.70 -7.58
N LEU A 73 -3.21 0.40 -7.81
CA LEU A 73 -2.16 -0.62 -7.83
C LEU A 73 -1.13 -0.33 -8.91
N GLU A 74 -1.54 -0.07 -10.15
CA GLU A 74 -0.62 0.26 -11.23
C GLU A 74 0.26 1.48 -10.90
N LYS A 75 -0.31 2.50 -10.25
CA LYS A 75 0.43 3.67 -9.79
C LYS A 75 1.44 3.31 -8.68
N ILE A 76 1.07 2.47 -7.73
CA ILE A 76 1.97 2.01 -6.66
C ILE A 76 3.15 1.24 -7.25
N TYR A 77 2.91 0.26 -8.13
CA TYR A 77 3.98 -0.53 -8.73
C TYR A 77 4.95 0.35 -9.55
N LYS A 78 4.42 1.29 -10.34
CA LYS A 78 5.26 2.24 -11.11
C LYS A 78 6.12 3.14 -10.23
N HIS A 79 5.57 3.65 -9.14
CA HIS A 79 6.29 4.56 -8.24
C HIS A 79 7.36 3.84 -7.42
N VAL A 80 7.13 2.56 -7.07
CA VAL A 80 8.11 1.73 -6.34
C VAL A 80 9.28 1.33 -7.22
N GLU A 81 9.06 1.11 -8.52
CA GLU A 81 10.13 0.73 -9.46
C GLU A 81 11.04 1.90 -9.87
N HIS A 82 10.56 3.15 -9.76
CA HIS A 82 11.31 4.35 -10.16
C HIS A 82 11.16 5.49 -9.13
N PRO A 83 11.85 5.43 -7.97
CA PRO A 83 11.78 6.46 -6.94
C PRO A 83 12.43 7.80 -7.34
N GLU A 84 12.96 7.91 -8.56
CA GLU A 84 13.84 8.98 -9.04
C GLU A 84 13.12 9.98 -9.95
N CYS A 85 11.84 9.75 -10.28
CA CYS A 85 10.98 10.77 -10.88
C CYS A 85 10.47 11.73 -9.81
N SER A 86 11.38 12.46 -9.19
CA SER A 86 11.11 13.55 -8.25
C SER A 86 12.15 14.63 -8.53
N ILE A 87 12.02 15.28 -9.68
CA ILE A 87 12.80 16.48 -10.02
C ILE A 87 12.08 17.69 -9.44
#